data_AF-A0A1H8WQ34-F1
#
_entry.id   AF-A0A1H8WQ34-F1
#
_cell.length_a   1.000
_cell.length_b   1.000
_cell.length_c   1.000
_cell.angle_alpha   90.00
_cell.angle_beta   90.00
_cell.angle_gamma   90.00
#
_symmetry.space_group_name_H-M   'P 1'
#
loop_
_entity.id
_entity.type
_entity.pdbx_description
1 polymer ?
#
loop_
_entity_poly.entity_id
_entity_poly.type
_entity_poly.pdbx_seq_one_letter_code
_entity_poly.pdbx_strand_id
1 'polypeptide(L)'
;MVDIRCDVQQVDESGYVWTFLDEAHDPGVIVPGAIVVAGDDEDPVFAQVVDIVGDEATRRVHLDIAPGAPDLYLRAAARAQLSVDRDMAPSVSESAARTVRFGEVLAGRGQTTVALDEHGRLTRYHPDGSTSPLE
;
A
#
# COMPACT_ATOMS: atom_id res chain seq x y z
N MET A 1 8.74 -14.75 9.65
CA MET A 1 8.39 -13.36 9.23
C MET A 1 8.11 -13.45 7.74
N VAL A 2 6.99 -14.05 7.41
CA VAL A 2 6.54 -14.36 6.05
C VAL A 2 5.08 -13.95 6.03
N ASP A 3 4.70 -13.15 5.04
CA ASP A 3 3.33 -12.63 4.91
C ASP A 3 2.39 -13.73 4.41
N ILE A 4 2.88 -14.60 3.51
CA ILE A 4 2.12 -15.72 2.97
C ILE A 4 3.00 -16.95 2.68
N ARG A 5 2.60 -18.11 3.19
CA ARG A 5 3.35 -19.35 2.94
C ARG A 5 3.05 -19.92 1.57
N CYS A 6 4.09 -20.37 0.88
CA CYS A 6 3.96 -21.06 -0.41
C CYS A 6 5.18 -21.92 -0.72
N ASP A 7 5.00 -22.88 -1.64
CA ASP A 7 6.12 -23.50 -2.33
C ASP A 7 6.48 -22.64 -3.55
N VAL A 8 7.63 -21.98 -3.50
CA VAL A 8 8.11 -21.07 -4.56
C VAL A 8 8.43 -21.77 -5.88
N GLN A 9 8.48 -23.10 -5.89
CA GLN A 9 8.65 -23.91 -7.10
C GLN A 9 7.31 -24.34 -7.71
N GLN A 10 6.20 -24.16 -6.98
CA GLN A 10 4.88 -24.56 -7.42
C GLN A 10 4.23 -23.48 -8.28
N VAL A 11 4.43 -23.60 -9.59
CA VAL A 11 3.89 -22.73 -10.62
C VAL A 11 2.72 -23.41 -11.32
N ASP A 12 1.64 -22.68 -11.60
CA ASP A 12 0.50 -23.21 -12.36
C ASP A 12 0.48 -22.76 -13.84
N GLU A 13 -0.62 -23.02 -14.53
CA GLU A 13 -0.80 -22.71 -15.96
C GLU A 13 -0.70 -21.21 -16.28
N SER A 14 -0.88 -20.33 -15.29
CA SER A 14 -0.70 -18.88 -15.45
C SER A 14 0.77 -18.47 -15.56
N GLY A 15 1.69 -19.35 -15.16
CA GLY A 15 3.12 -19.06 -15.08
C GLY A 15 3.54 -18.37 -13.78
N TYR A 16 2.61 -18.15 -12.84
CA TYR A 16 2.89 -17.60 -11.51
C TYR A 16 2.96 -18.69 -10.44
N VAL A 17 3.72 -18.41 -9.38
CA VAL A 17 3.64 -19.20 -8.14
C VAL A 17 2.26 -19.00 -7.55
N TRP A 18 1.67 -20.03 -6.97
CA TRP A 18 0.35 -19.90 -6.36
C TRP A 18 0.28 -20.55 -4.98
N THR A 19 -0.60 -20.03 -4.16
CA THR A 19 -0.96 -20.58 -2.85
C THR A 19 -2.39 -20.19 -2.48
N PHE A 20 -2.91 -20.68 -1.37
CA PHE A 20 -4.23 -20.27 -0.87
C PHE A 20 -4.11 -19.03 0.03
N LEU A 21 -5.13 -18.18 0.03
CA LEU A 21 -5.14 -16.96 0.83
C LEU A 21 -5.13 -17.24 2.35
N ASP A 22 -5.60 -18.40 2.80
CA ASP A 22 -5.60 -18.81 4.21
C ASP A 22 -4.21 -19.18 4.74
N GLU A 23 -3.22 -19.37 3.86
CA GLU A 23 -1.81 -19.49 4.22
C GLU A 23 -1.17 -18.14 4.59
N ALA A 24 -1.89 -17.04 4.41
CA ALA A 24 -1.44 -15.71 4.81
C ALA A 24 -1.48 -15.52 6.32
N HIS A 25 -0.42 -14.93 6.87
CA HIS A 25 -0.40 -14.54 8.28
C HIS A 25 -1.46 -13.46 8.58
N ASP A 26 -1.59 -12.49 7.67
CA ASP A 26 -2.65 -11.49 7.66
C ASP A 26 -3.23 -11.38 6.23
N PRO A 27 -4.41 -11.97 5.95
CA PRO A 27 -5.04 -11.87 4.64
C PRO A 27 -5.36 -10.42 4.21
N GLY A 28 -5.46 -9.47 5.15
CA GLY A 28 -5.80 -8.07 4.86
C GLY A 28 -4.70 -7.31 4.12
N VAL A 29 -3.44 -7.78 4.20
CA VAL A 29 -2.31 -7.17 3.47
C VAL A 29 -2.03 -7.83 2.12
N ILE A 30 -2.63 -8.99 1.86
CA ILE A 30 -2.51 -9.70 0.59
C ILE A 30 -3.54 -9.14 -0.39
N VAL A 31 -3.14 -8.10 -1.12
CA VAL A 31 -3.98 -7.43 -2.11
C VAL A 31 -3.24 -7.32 -3.45
N PRO A 32 -3.93 -7.40 -4.61
CA PRO A 32 -3.29 -7.25 -5.91
C PRO A 32 -2.42 -5.99 -6.00
N GLY A 33 -1.19 -6.17 -6.49
CA GLY A 33 -0.16 -5.15 -6.60
C GLY A 33 0.77 -5.02 -5.38
N ALA A 34 0.42 -5.59 -4.23
CA ALA A 34 1.27 -5.53 -3.02
C ALA A 34 2.58 -6.31 -3.21
N ILE A 35 3.66 -5.79 -2.61
CA ILE A 35 4.93 -6.54 -2.45
C ILE A 35 4.90 -7.20 -1.08
N VAL A 36 5.04 -8.52 -1.05
CA VAL A 36 4.92 -9.37 0.13
C VAL A 36 6.15 -10.25 0.29
N VAL A 37 6.38 -10.74 1.50
CA VAL A 37 7.35 -11.79 1.79
C VAL A 37 6.64 -13.14 1.68
N ALA A 38 7.09 -13.99 0.76
CA ALA A 38 6.53 -15.30 0.48
C ALA A 38 7.54 -16.43 0.74
N GLY A 39 7.08 -17.68 0.72
CA GLY A 39 7.91 -18.87 0.92
C GLY A 39 7.80 -19.44 2.33
N ASP A 40 8.93 -19.75 2.95
CA ASP A 40 9.01 -20.21 4.33
C ASP A 40 9.98 -19.36 5.17
N ASP A 41 10.07 -19.67 6.46
CA ASP A 41 10.89 -18.90 7.40
C ASP A 41 12.40 -19.11 7.21
N GLU A 42 12.83 -20.17 6.49
CA GLU A 42 14.24 -20.47 6.21
C GLU A 42 14.74 -19.82 4.91
N ASP A 43 13.90 -19.79 3.88
CA ASP A 43 14.21 -19.18 2.57
C ASP A 43 13.10 -18.24 2.07
N PRO A 44 12.95 -17.06 2.71
CA PRO A 44 11.94 -16.08 2.31
C PRO A 44 12.31 -15.35 1.03
N VAL A 45 11.34 -15.13 0.15
CA VAL A 45 11.47 -14.37 -1.10
C VAL A 45 10.53 -13.18 -1.12
N PHE A 46 10.88 -12.14 -1.88
CA PHE A 46 9.90 -11.09 -2.20
C PHE A 46 9.06 -11.52 -3.40
N ALA A 47 7.77 -11.21 -3.37
CA ALA A 47 6.86 -11.45 -4.48
C ALA A 47 5.87 -10.30 -4.62
N GLN A 48 5.38 -10.08 -5.85
CA GLN A 48 4.22 -9.24 -6.08
C GLN A 48 2.96 -10.11 -6.11
N VAL A 49 1.91 -9.69 -5.41
CA VAL A 49 0.57 -10.28 -5.56
C VAL A 49 0.00 -9.87 -6.91
N VAL A 50 -0.17 -10.81 -7.83
CA VAL A 50 -0.69 -10.54 -9.18
C VAL A 50 -2.20 -10.38 -9.15
N ASP A 51 -2.88 -11.39 -8.63
CA ASP A 51 -4.33 -11.40 -8.44
C ASP A 51 -4.75 -12.37 -7.32
N ILE A 52 -6.05 -12.36 -7.01
CA ILE A 52 -6.68 -13.32 -6.12
C ILE A 52 -7.92 -13.84 -6.84
N VAL A 53 -7.98 -15.15 -7.08
CA VAL A 53 -9.03 -15.81 -7.85
C VAL A 53 -9.72 -16.90 -7.03
N GLY A 54 -10.96 -17.22 -7.36
CA GLY A 54 -11.75 -18.25 -6.66
C GLY A 54 -12.85 -17.68 -5.76
N ASP A 55 -13.61 -18.58 -5.15
CA ASP A 55 -14.64 -18.25 -4.16
C ASP A 55 -14.05 -18.20 -2.75
N GLU A 56 -14.86 -17.85 -1.73
CA GLU A 56 -14.35 -17.64 -0.37
C GLU A 56 -13.55 -18.82 0.21
N ALA A 57 -13.90 -20.06 -0.14
CA ALA A 57 -13.25 -21.26 0.37
C ALA A 57 -12.06 -21.72 -0.51
N THR A 58 -11.91 -21.14 -1.70
CA THR A 58 -10.92 -21.56 -2.70
C THR A 58 -10.06 -20.41 -3.22
N ARG A 59 -9.98 -19.30 -2.48
CA ARG A 59 -9.20 -18.12 -2.87
C ARG A 59 -7.74 -18.49 -3.04
N ARG A 60 -7.28 -18.48 -4.28
CA ARG A 60 -5.89 -18.64 -4.68
C ARG A 60 -5.27 -17.28 -4.94
N VAL A 61 -4.04 -17.13 -4.49
CA VAL A 61 -3.22 -15.94 -4.68
C VAL A 61 -2.13 -16.30 -5.69
N HIS A 62 -2.05 -15.57 -6.79
CA HIS A 62 -0.93 -15.69 -7.73
C HIS A 62 0.17 -14.70 -7.35
N LEU A 63 1.41 -15.17 -7.36
CA LEU A 63 2.60 -14.49 -6.91
C LEU A 63 3.64 -14.46 -8.03
N ASP A 64 4.08 -13.26 -8.38
CA ASP A 64 5.23 -13.06 -9.26
C ASP A 64 6.49 -12.88 -8.40
N ILE A 65 7.40 -13.85 -8.46
CA ILE A 65 8.58 -13.88 -7.60
C ILE A 65 9.57 -12.81 -8.07
N ALA A 66 9.92 -11.91 -7.16
CA ALA A 66 10.85 -10.85 -7.44
C ALA A 66 12.27 -11.43 -7.65
N PRO A 67 13.05 -10.88 -8.60
CA PRO A 67 14.36 -11.45 -8.94
C PRO A 67 15.41 -11.28 -7.83
N GLY A 68 16.03 -12.39 -7.46
CA GLY A 68 17.19 -12.42 -6.57
C GLY A 68 16.82 -12.37 -5.09
N ALA A 69 17.85 -12.36 -4.23
CA ALA A 69 17.66 -12.49 -2.80
C ALA A 69 17.17 -11.18 -2.15
N PRO A 70 16.43 -11.26 -1.02
CA PRO A 70 15.91 -10.10 -0.29
C PRO A 70 16.95 -9.01 0.04
N ASP A 71 18.21 -9.40 0.25
CA ASP A 71 19.29 -8.45 0.56
C ASP A 71 19.56 -7.44 -0.56
N LEU A 72 19.29 -7.80 -1.83
CA LEU A 72 19.43 -6.88 -2.96
C LEU A 72 18.47 -5.70 -2.85
N TYR A 73 17.24 -5.95 -2.41
CA TYR A 73 16.20 -4.95 -2.23
C TYR A 73 16.51 -4.03 -1.06
N LEU A 74 17.00 -4.58 0.06
CA LEU A 74 17.45 -3.79 1.21
C LEU A 74 18.59 -2.85 0.83
N ARG A 75 19.57 -3.34 0.05
CA ARG A 75 20.67 -2.50 -0.46
C ARG A 75 20.17 -1.42 -1.40
N ALA A 76 19.21 -1.74 -2.27
CA ALA A 76 18.61 -0.76 -3.17
C ALA A 76 17.85 0.33 -2.39
N ALA A 77 17.03 -0.05 -1.41
CA ALA A 77 16.30 0.87 -0.54
C ALA A 77 17.26 1.78 0.24
N ALA A 78 18.35 1.23 0.79
CA ALA A 78 19.37 2.02 1.48
C ALA A 78 20.03 3.05 0.56
N ARG A 79 20.39 2.68 -0.67
CA ARG A 79 20.95 3.62 -1.66
C ARG A 79 19.96 4.71 -2.05
N ALA A 80 18.67 4.35 -2.15
CA ALA A 80 17.59 5.28 -2.45
C ALA A 80 17.22 6.17 -1.24
N GLN A 81 17.86 5.97 -0.07
CA GLN A 81 17.56 6.68 1.18
C GLN A 81 16.08 6.55 1.57
N LEU A 82 15.44 5.42 1.22
CA LEU A 82 14.09 5.11 1.66
C LEU A 82 14.15 4.85 3.16
N SER A 83 13.54 5.74 3.94
CA SER A 83 13.26 5.50 5.35
C SER A 83 11.87 4.90 5.43
N VAL A 84 11.75 3.83 6.21
CA VAL A 84 10.43 3.34 6.62
C VAL A 84 9.89 4.40 7.57
N ASP A 85 8.96 5.24 7.10
CA ASP A 85 8.12 6.01 8.00
C ASP A 85 7.36 4.98 8.84
N ARG A 86 7.82 4.74 10.07
CA ARG A 86 7.27 3.71 10.97
C ARG A 86 5.80 3.97 11.36
N ASP A 87 5.26 5.11 10.96
CA ASP A 87 3.86 5.49 11.14
C ASP A 87 2.95 5.08 9.98
N MET A 88 3.45 4.32 8.99
CA MET A 88 2.62 3.76 7.92
C MET A 88 1.86 2.50 8.40
N ALA A 89 0.99 2.67 9.39
CA ALA A 89 -0.11 1.73 9.64
C ALA A 89 -1.08 1.78 8.44
N PRO A 90 -1.85 0.71 8.14
CA PRO A 90 -2.88 0.73 7.10
C PRO A 90 -4.09 1.54 7.58
N SER A 91 -3.89 2.84 7.75
CA SER A 91 -4.95 3.83 7.85
C SER A 91 -5.04 4.53 6.51
N VAL A 92 -5.86 3.97 5.61
CA VAL A 92 -6.62 4.83 4.70
C VAL A 92 -7.58 5.63 5.59
N SER A 93 -7.07 6.68 6.23
CA SER A 93 -7.82 7.67 6.99
C SER A 93 -6.97 8.92 7.20
N GLU A 94 -7.14 9.88 6.29
CA GLU A 94 -7.41 11.29 6.61
C GLU A 94 -6.52 12.03 7.63
N SER A 95 -5.21 11.76 7.71
CA SER A 95 -4.33 12.54 8.62
C SER A 95 -2.91 12.87 8.12
N ALA A 96 -2.66 12.82 6.81
CA ALA A 96 -1.50 13.50 6.21
C ALA A 96 -1.70 15.02 6.03
N ALA A 97 -2.77 15.60 6.61
CA ALA A 97 -3.10 17.02 6.51
C ALA A 97 -2.43 17.89 7.58
N ARG A 98 -1.69 17.32 8.53
CA ARG A 98 -1.05 18.10 9.59
C ARG A 98 0.34 18.53 9.12
N THR A 99 0.38 19.68 8.46
CA THR A 99 1.54 20.56 8.10
C THR A 99 1.69 20.85 6.60
N VAL A 100 0.70 20.52 5.77
CA VAL A 100 0.56 21.16 4.46
C VAL A 100 -0.83 21.81 4.43
N ARG A 101 -0.86 23.14 4.34
CA ARG A 101 -2.10 23.90 4.12
C ARG A 101 -2.60 23.65 2.69
N PHE A 102 -3.08 22.43 2.45
CA PHE A 102 -3.46 21.92 1.12
C PHE A 102 -4.55 22.81 0.47
N GLY A 103 -5.45 23.37 1.29
CA GLY A 103 -6.46 24.33 0.84
C GLY A 103 -5.87 25.62 0.25
N GLU A 104 -4.83 26.18 0.86
CA GLU A 104 -4.16 27.39 0.35
C GLU A 104 -3.37 27.11 -0.93
N VAL A 105 -2.70 25.96 -0.99
CA VAL A 105 -1.89 25.54 -2.15
C VAL A 105 -2.75 25.31 -3.40
N LEU A 106 -3.95 24.74 -3.23
CA LEU A 106 -4.87 24.49 -4.34
C LEU A 106 -5.66 25.74 -4.76
N ALA A 107 -6.02 26.61 -3.80
CA ALA A 107 -6.60 27.92 -4.10
C ALA A 107 -5.66 28.78 -4.97
N GLY A 108 -4.35 28.77 -4.66
CA GLY A 108 -3.32 29.44 -5.45
C GLY A 108 -3.17 28.92 -6.90
N ARG A 109 -3.82 27.80 -7.26
CA ARG A 109 -3.86 27.24 -8.62
C ARG A 109 -5.19 27.50 -9.34
N GLY A 110 -6.04 28.37 -8.80
CA GLY A 110 -7.32 28.71 -9.41
C GLY A 110 -8.45 27.73 -9.09
N GLN A 111 -8.26 26.80 -8.15
CA GLN A 111 -9.24 25.78 -7.80
C GLN A 111 -9.95 26.09 -6.49
N THR A 112 -11.28 26.16 -6.52
CA THR A 112 -12.08 26.20 -5.30
C THR A 112 -11.97 24.85 -4.59
N THR A 113 -11.46 24.87 -3.36
CA THR A 113 -11.19 23.65 -2.58
C THR A 113 -11.99 23.67 -1.29
N VAL A 114 -12.49 22.51 -0.86
CA VAL A 114 -13.11 22.33 0.47
C VAL A 114 -12.15 21.54 1.34
N ALA A 115 -11.79 22.07 2.50
CA ALA A 115 -10.90 21.40 3.45
C ALA A 115 -11.37 21.67 4.89
N LEU A 116 -10.99 20.79 5.82
CA LEU A 116 -11.23 20.99 7.25
C LEU A 116 -10.27 22.07 7.78
N ASP A 117 -10.81 23.05 8.50
CA ASP A 117 -10.03 24.07 9.18
C ASP A 117 -9.37 23.53 10.47
N GLU A 118 -8.60 24.39 11.15
CA GLU A 118 -7.92 24.06 12.42
C GLU A 118 -8.89 23.71 13.58
N HIS A 119 -10.19 23.93 13.39
CA HIS A 119 -11.26 23.62 14.33
C HIS A 119 -12.12 22.44 13.86
N GLY A 120 -11.72 21.73 12.79
CA GLY A 120 -12.44 20.58 12.26
C GLY A 120 -13.73 20.93 11.51
N ARG A 121 -13.86 22.17 11.01
CA ARG A 121 -15.03 22.61 10.24
C ARG A 121 -14.73 22.60 8.75
N LEU A 122 -15.69 22.14 7.95
CA LEU A 122 -15.60 22.21 6.50
C LEU A 122 -15.59 23.67 6.05
N THR A 123 -14.48 24.08 5.46
CA THR A 123 -14.27 25.45 4.98
C THR A 123 -13.95 25.41 3.49
N ARG A 124 -14.63 26.25 2.72
CA ARG A 124 -14.35 26.47 1.31
C ARG A 124 -13.28 27.56 1.18
N TYR A 125 -12.24 27.28 0.42
CA TYR A 125 -11.17 28.18 0.04
C TYR A 125 -11.38 28.61 -1.41
N HIS A 126 -11.50 29.92 -1.61
CA HIS A 126 -11.71 30.51 -2.92
C HIS A 126 -10.36 30.90 -3.56
N PRO A 127 -10.26 30.89 -4.90
CA PRO A 127 -9.07 31.33 -5.62
C PRO A 127 -8.66 32.79 -5.38
N ASP A 128 -9.59 33.62 -4.92
CA ASP A 128 -9.36 35.03 -4.57
C ASP A 128 -8.73 35.19 -3.17
N GLY A 129 -8.42 34.09 -2.48
CA GLY A 129 -7.84 34.06 -1.15
C GLY A 129 -8.87 34.18 -0.02
N SER A 130 -10.16 34.34 -0.33
CA SER A 130 -11.21 34.35 0.68
C SER A 130 -11.58 32.93 1.12
N THR A 131 -12.15 32.81 2.32
CA THR A 131 -12.67 31.56 2.85
C THR A 131 -14.10 31.73 3.33
N SER A 132 -14.91 30.68 3.20
CA SER A 132 -16.29 30.67 3.67
C SER A 132 -16.60 29.32 4.34
N PRO A 133 -17.16 29.31 5.56
CA PRO A 133 -17.57 28.06 6.21
C PRO A 133 -18.71 27.41 5.42
N LEU A 134 -18.73 26.08 5.41
CA LEU A 134 -19.87 25.29 4.94
C LEU A 134 -20.59 24.78 6.19
N GLU A 135 -21.79 25.32 6.42
CA GLU A 135 -22.71 24.83 7.45
C GLU A 135 -23.31 23.46 7.09
#